data_AF-A0A3D9BMW2-F1
#
_entry.id   AF-A0A3D9BMW2-F1
#
_cell.length_a   1.000
_cell.length_b   1.000
_cell.length_c   1.000
_cell.angle_alpha   90.00
_cell.angle_beta   90.00
_cell.angle_gamma   90.00
#
_symmetry.space_group_name_H-M   'P 1'
#
loop_
_entity.id
_entity.type
_entity.pdbx_description
1 polymer ?
#
loop_
_entity_poly.entity_id
_entity_poly.type
_entity_poly.pdbx_seq_one_letter_code
_entity_poly.pdbx_strand_id
1 'polypeptide(L)'
;MLIVLKIILCSGVLLGLYHLFLVKEKTFTFNRFYLIAALLFSLCIPFATIETKEVVKEIPATIFVEGNEQVIEAQIVTPQESFDYTKALLIGYCIVSGILILKIGYSVIKIKKLKGRKIKYQNRTVFLLKQDLAPFSFWNTIYLSETYFKDSKIENSVFLHEEIHVKQKHSLDILFVEILKAIFWINPFIYFYKKAMVNNHEFIADNSVISKNKNIKSYQELILQEILKQQNLPLIHQFNFNNTKKRFIMMTRKKSKFAKVKNYLAFPVFAVLAIVFAEKIYAKETSENSNLNIFQQKNTLLKTNSNNEKRIKNEKIEIGFNAVGYNDIKKDTISPSKNINAKVAEVKTISEKGDSKTIQDISTAVEGKAANLVPAEYPGGNDELRKKMGYNFDSSSLDHQNNIIKGDIFIIVDENGKASGISAVGENEKFNTEAVRVAKLANENVTWTPAKIDGKPVRYKYKIPLAMQFAANTKTQ
;
A
#
# COMPACT_ATOMS: atom_id res chain seq x y z
N MET A 1 -5.99 -0.72 -6.14
CA MET A 1 -7.02 -0.33 -5.14
C MET A 1 -6.42 0.29 -3.87
N LEU A 2 -5.42 -0.35 -3.25
CA LEU A 2 -4.81 0.11 -1.99
C LEU A 2 -4.27 1.56 -2.04
N ILE A 3 -3.64 1.96 -3.15
CA ILE A 3 -3.11 3.32 -3.34
C ILE A 3 -4.21 4.39 -3.27
N VAL A 4 -5.34 4.17 -3.93
CA VAL A 4 -6.46 5.13 -3.94
C VAL A 4 -7.02 5.31 -2.52
N LEU A 5 -7.13 4.22 -1.76
CA LEU A 5 -7.56 4.28 -0.36
C LEU A 5 -6.58 5.08 0.51
N LYS A 6 -5.27 4.83 0.34
CA LYS A 6 -4.21 5.61 1.03
C LYS A 6 -4.33 7.11 0.72
N ILE A 7 -4.54 7.48 -0.55
CA ILE A 7 -4.74 8.87 -0.97
C ILE A 7 -5.96 9.50 -0.27
N ILE A 8 -7.10 8.81 -0.31
CA ILE A 8 -8.35 9.32 0.28
C ILE A 8 -8.17 9.53 1.79
N LEU A 9 -7.64 8.54 2.50
CA LEU A 9 -7.44 8.62 3.95
C LEU A 9 -6.44 9.72 4.33
N CYS A 10 -5.28 9.78 3.67
CA CYS A 10 -4.27 10.80 3.91
C CYS A 10 -4.82 12.21 3.66
N SER A 11 -5.53 12.40 2.55
CA SER A 11 -6.13 13.68 2.19
C SER A 11 -7.18 14.14 3.23
N GLY A 12 -7.98 13.21 3.75
CA GLY A 12 -8.96 13.47 4.80
C GLY A 12 -8.33 13.87 6.14
N VAL A 13 -7.28 13.18 6.59
CA VAL A 13 -6.59 13.49 7.86
C VAL A 13 -5.97 14.89 7.82
N LEU A 14 -5.25 15.21 6.75
CA LEU A 14 -4.62 16.53 6.59
C LEU A 14 -5.65 17.65 6.47
N LEU A 15 -6.79 17.40 5.83
CA LEU A 15 -7.88 18.37 5.77
C LEU A 15 -8.55 18.54 7.15
N GLY A 16 -8.66 17.46 7.92
CA GLY A 16 -9.13 17.48 9.31
C GLY A 16 -8.26 18.37 10.19
N LEU A 17 -6.93 18.25 10.09
CA LEU A 17 -5.99 19.11 10.81
C LEU A 17 -6.22 20.60 10.47
N TYR A 18 -6.44 20.91 9.19
CA TYR A 18 -6.78 22.27 8.75
C TYR A 18 -8.04 22.80 9.43
N HIS A 19 -9.13 22.02 9.43
CA HIS A 19 -10.40 22.46 10.00
C HIS A 19 -10.38 22.57 11.53
N LEU A 20 -9.59 21.74 12.22
CA LEU A 20 -9.49 21.77 13.67
C LEU A 20 -8.65 22.94 14.17
N PHE A 21 -7.47 23.15 13.58
CA PHE A 21 -6.46 24.06 14.11
C PHE A 21 -6.21 25.31 13.26
N LEU A 22 -6.12 25.17 11.93
CA LEU A 22 -5.61 26.25 11.06
C LEU A 22 -6.69 27.22 10.58
N VAL A 23 -7.88 26.74 10.21
CA VAL A 23 -8.96 27.57 9.64
C VAL A 23 -9.45 28.66 10.61
N LYS A 24 -9.19 28.50 11.90
CA LYS A 24 -9.60 29.42 12.96
C LYS A 24 -8.61 30.56 13.16
N GLU A 25 -7.40 30.45 12.61
CA GLU A 25 -6.29 31.36 12.85
C GLU A 25 -6.11 32.40 11.72
N LYS A 26 -5.69 33.61 12.09
CA LYS A 26 -5.38 34.70 11.14
C LYS A 26 -3.98 34.54 10.52
N THR A 27 -3.69 33.34 10.03
CA THR A 27 -2.43 32.97 9.37
C THR A 27 -2.71 32.51 7.93
N PHE A 28 -3.50 33.28 7.20
CA PHE A 28 -4.07 32.89 5.91
C PHE A 28 -3.03 32.56 4.84
N THR A 29 -1.89 33.25 4.82
CA THR A 29 -0.79 32.93 3.91
C THR A 29 -0.21 31.55 4.20
N PHE A 30 0.00 31.20 5.47
CA PHE A 30 0.43 29.86 5.85
C PHE A 30 -0.61 28.81 5.48
N ASN A 31 -1.88 29.08 5.78
CA ASN A 31 -3.00 28.21 5.45
C ASN A 31 -3.10 27.93 3.95
N ARG A 32 -2.82 28.93 3.10
CA ARG A 32 -2.78 28.79 1.63
C ARG A 32 -1.75 27.73 1.22
N PHE A 33 -0.51 27.90 1.66
CA PHE A 33 0.57 26.97 1.32
C PHE A 33 0.37 25.60 1.96
N TYR A 34 -0.15 25.55 3.19
CA TYR A 34 -0.53 24.30 3.84
C TYR A 34 -1.55 23.52 3.01
N LEU A 35 -2.63 24.16 2.52
CA LEU A 35 -3.68 23.46 1.77
C LEU A 35 -3.15 22.88 0.45
N ILE A 36 -2.27 23.61 -0.25
CA ILE A 36 -1.64 23.13 -1.48
C ILE A 36 -0.67 21.98 -1.18
N ALA A 37 0.21 22.16 -0.19
CA ALA A 37 1.19 21.15 0.22
C ALA A 37 0.52 19.88 0.74
N ALA A 38 -0.52 20.00 1.56
CA ALA A 38 -1.30 18.90 2.09
C ALA A 38 -1.97 18.08 0.97
N LEU A 39 -2.57 18.76 -0.01
CA LEU A 39 -3.17 18.08 -1.15
C LEU A 39 -2.11 17.33 -1.97
N LEU A 40 -1.03 18.01 -2.36
CA LEU A 40 0.07 17.39 -3.11
C LEU A 40 0.69 16.21 -2.36
N PHE A 41 1.00 16.40 -1.08
CA PHE A 41 1.55 15.36 -0.23
C PHE A 41 0.63 14.14 -0.18
N SER A 42 -0.68 14.33 0.01
CA SER A 42 -1.63 13.20 0.07
C SER A 42 -1.72 12.41 -1.25
N LEU A 43 -1.45 13.06 -2.38
CA LEU A 43 -1.44 12.43 -3.70
C LEU A 43 -0.10 11.73 -3.98
N CYS A 44 1.01 12.29 -3.51
CA CYS A 44 2.36 11.78 -3.81
C CYS A 44 2.87 10.74 -2.81
N ILE A 45 2.52 10.84 -1.52
CA ILE A 45 3.12 10.02 -0.47
C ILE A 45 2.94 8.51 -0.66
N PRO A 46 1.82 7.98 -1.20
CA PRO A 46 1.68 6.53 -1.38
C PRO A 46 2.61 5.95 -2.43
N PHE A 47 3.26 6.79 -3.25
CA PHE A 47 4.25 6.40 -4.26
C PHE A 47 5.70 6.56 -3.74
N ALA A 48 5.89 7.12 -2.55
CA ALA A 48 7.20 7.22 -1.93
C ALA A 48 7.57 5.89 -1.29
N THR A 49 8.81 5.44 -1.49
CA THR A 49 9.32 4.19 -0.94
C THR A 49 10.25 4.47 0.23
N ILE A 50 10.15 3.67 1.29
CA ILE A 50 11.05 3.67 2.44
C ILE A 50 11.71 2.28 2.51
N GLU A 51 13.03 2.26 2.45
CA GLU A 51 13.82 1.05 2.67
C GLU A 51 13.84 0.71 4.16
N THR A 52 13.33 -0.44 4.52
CA THR A 52 13.41 -0.96 5.90
C THR A 52 14.15 -2.28 5.90
N LYS A 53 15.17 -2.41 6.76
CA LYS A 53 15.84 -3.69 7.00
C LYS A 53 14.87 -4.62 7.70
N GLU A 54 14.54 -5.73 7.06
CA GLU A 54 13.78 -6.79 7.69
C GLU A 54 14.74 -7.55 8.62
N VAL A 55 14.46 -7.57 9.93
CA VAL A 55 15.01 -8.62 10.79
C VAL A 55 14.18 -9.85 10.48
N VAL A 56 14.56 -10.57 9.44
CA VAL A 56 13.96 -11.87 9.12
C VAL A 56 14.26 -12.76 10.31
N LYS A 57 13.24 -13.08 11.11
CA LYS A 57 13.30 -14.23 12.00
C LYS A 57 13.27 -15.43 11.06
N GLU A 58 14.42 -16.03 10.81
CA GLU A 58 14.54 -17.21 9.94
C GLU A 58 13.63 -18.31 10.47
N ILE A 59 12.46 -18.46 9.85
CA ILE A 59 11.66 -19.67 9.98
C ILE A 59 12.20 -20.58 8.87
N PRO A 60 12.78 -21.74 9.19
CA PRO A 60 13.31 -22.65 8.18
C PRO A 60 12.20 -23.01 7.19
N ALA A 61 12.43 -22.74 5.92
CA ALA A 61 11.52 -23.11 4.85
C ALA A 61 11.53 -24.63 4.68
N THR A 62 10.52 -25.31 5.21
CA THR A 62 10.20 -26.69 4.81
C THR A 62 9.64 -26.66 3.39
N ILE A 63 10.40 -27.19 2.43
CA ILE A 63 9.99 -27.32 1.04
C ILE A 63 9.27 -28.66 0.91
N PHE A 64 7.94 -28.64 0.78
CA PHE A 64 7.23 -29.83 0.38
C PHE A 64 7.42 -30.03 -1.13
N VAL A 65 8.14 -31.07 -1.54
CA VAL A 65 8.27 -31.44 -2.96
C VAL A 65 7.03 -32.24 -3.32
N GLU A 66 6.12 -31.65 -4.08
CA GLU A 66 4.93 -32.33 -4.55
C GLU A 66 5.30 -33.32 -5.68
N GLY A 67 5.44 -34.59 -5.31
CA GLY A 67 5.64 -35.69 -6.25
C GLY A 67 4.32 -36.12 -6.88
N ASN A 68 3.71 -35.25 -7.67
CA ASN A 68 2.67 -35.63 -8.61
C ASN A 68 3.23 -35.44 -10.03
N GLU A 69 4.02 -36.41 -10.50
CA GLU A 69 4.15 -36.62 -11.94
C GLU A 69 2.84 -37.23 -12.44
N GLN A 70 1.81 -36.41 -12.55
CA GLN A 70 0.80 -36.66 -13.56
C GLN A 70 1.30 -36.00 -14.83
N VAL A 71 1.52 -36.82 -15.85
CA VAL A 71 1.61 -36.35 -17.23
C VAL A 71 0.25 -35.71 -17.54
N ILE A 72 0.16 -34.40 -17.31
CA ILE A 72 -0.92 -33.60 -17.85
C ILE A 72 -0.63 -33.59 -19.35
N GLU A 73 -1.37 -34.38 -20.13
CA GLU A 73 -1.53 -34.08 -21.54
C GLU A 73 -1.97 -32.62 -21.60
N ALA A 74 -1.07 -31.76 -22.11
CA ALA A 74 -1.36 -30.36 -22.31
C ALA A 74 -2.46 -30.26 -23.36
N GLN A 75 -3.72 -30.26 -22.93
CA GLN A 75 -4.78 -29.69 -23.74
C GLN A 75 -4.37 -28.24 -24.03
N ILE A 76 -4.20 -27.93 -25.32
CA ILE A 76 -4.06 -26.55 -25.78
C ILE A 76 -5.41 -25.88 -25.49
N VAL A 77 -5.55 -25.37 -24.28
CA VAL A 77 -6.58 -24.39 -23.96
C VAL A 77 -6.16 -23.15 -24.73
N THR A 78 -6.75 -22.95 -25.91
CA THR A 78 -6.70 -21.66 -26.59
C THR A 78 -7.09 -20.62 -25.55
N PRO A 79 -6.26 -19.60 -25.26
CA PRO A 79 -6.64 -18.56 -24.33
C PRO A 79 -7.94 -17.96 -24.84
N GLN A 80 -9.06 -18.22 -24.16
CA GLN A 80 -10.22 -17.39 -24.33
C GLN A 80 -9.74 -15.98 -23.99
N GLU A 81 -9.82 -15.05 -24.93
CA GLU A 81 -9.59 -13.64 -24.67
C GLU A 81 -10.66 -13.18 -23.66
N SER A 82 -10.39 -13.43 -22.37
CA SER A 82 -11.22 -12.92 -21.30
C SER A 82 -11.13 -11.40 -21.37
N PHE A 83 -12.29 -10.76 -21.44
CA PHE A 83 -12.35 -9.31 -21.51
C PHE A 83 -11.68 -8.71 -20.27
N ASP A 84 -10.62 -7.95 -20.48
CA ASP A 84 -9.84 -7.34 -19.39
C ASP A 84 -10.61 -6.14 -18.81
N TYR A 85 -11.44 -6.43 -17.82
CA TYR A 85 -12.20 -5.43 -17.06
C TYR A 85 -11.29 -4.34 -16.47
N THR A 86 -10.01 -4.63 -16.20
CA THR A 86 -9.05 -3.65 -15.67
C THR A 86 -8.72 -2.60 -16.72
N LYS A 87 -8.43 -3.02 -17.96
CA LYS A 87 -8.19 -2.11 -19.09
C LYS A 87 -9.45 -1.31 -19.42
N ALA A 88 -10.63 -1.95 -19.43
CA ALA A 88 -11.89 -1.25 -19.67
C ALA A 88 -12.19 -0.19 -18.61
N LEU A 89 -11.96 -0.50 -17.33
CA LEU A 89 -12.13 0.46 -16.23
C LEU A 89 -11.13 1.62 -16.34
N LEU A 90 -9.88 1.34 -16.71
CA LEU A 90 -8.86 2.37 -16.93
C LEU A 90 -9.24 3.31 -18.08
N ILE A 91 -9.71 2.76 -19.20
CA ILE A 91 -10.20 3.56 -20.34
C ILE A 91 -11.39 4.42 -19.90
N GLY A 92 -12.36 3.85 -19.20
CA GLY A 92 -13.50 4.59 -18.66
C GLY A 92 -13.06 5.72 -17.72
N TYR A 93 -12.09 5.48 -16.84
CA TYR A 93 -11.52 6.47 -15.95
C TYR A 93 -10.88 7.64 -16.72
N CYS A 94 -10.10 7.34 -17.77
CA CYS A 94 -9.47 8.33 -18.63
C CYS A 94 -10.50 9.17 -19.40
N ILE A 95 -11.58 8.56 -19.90
CA ILE A 95 -12.67 9.26 -20.60
C ILE A 95 -13.35 10.27 -19.67
N VAL A 96 -13.75 9.85 -18.47
CA VAL A 96 -14.40 10.73 -17.48
C VAL A 96 -13.48 11.89 -17.11
N SER A 97 -12.21 11.59 -16.81
CA SER A 97 -11.21 12.61 -16.48
C SER A 97 -11.02 13.60 -17.64
N GLY A 98 -10.96 13.12 -18.89
CA GLY A 98 -10.86 13.95 -20.09
C GLY A 98 -12.06 14.90 -20.27
N ILE A 99 -13.28 14.40 -20.08
CA ILE A 99 -14.50 15.23 -20.14
C ILE A 99 -14.47 16.34 -19.07
N LEU A 100 -14.04 16.02 -17.85
CA LEU A 100 -13.92 16.99 -16.77
C LEU A 100 -12.86 18.07 -17.08
N ILE A 101 -11.73 17.69 -17.69
CA ILE A 101 -10.69 18.64 -18.13
C ILE A 101 -11.23 19.55 -19.25
N LEU A 102 -11.96 18.99 -20.22
CA LEU A 102 -12.59 19.79 -21.29
C LEU A 102 -13.61 20.80 -20.72
N LYS A 103 -14.39 20.41 -19.71
CA LYS A 103 -15.29 21.33 -18.99
C LYS A 103 -14.56 22.51 -18.35
N ILE A 104 -13.36 22.28 -17.81
CA ILE A 104 -12.51 23.36 -17.27
C ILE A 104 -12.06 24.28 -18.41
N GLY A 105 -11.57 23.71 -19.52
CA GLY A 105 -11.17 24.47 -20.72
C GLY A 105 -12.30 25.34 -21.27
N TYR A 106 -13.50 24.78 -21.39
CA TYR A 106 -14.71 25.51 -21.81
C TYR A 106 -15.02 26.68 -20.86
N SER A 107 -14.88 26.48 -19.55
CA SER A 107 -15.11 27.54 -18.54
C SER A 107 -14.14 28.70 -18.71
N VAL A 108 -12.86 28.43 -19.02
CA VAL A 108 -11.87 29.47 -19.32
C VAL A 108 -12.19 30.20 -20.63
N ILE A 109 -12.61 29.46 -21.67
CA ILE A 109 -13.04 30.05 -22.94
C ILE A 109 -14.25 30.97 -22.73
N LYS A 110 -15.21 30.56 -21.90
CA LYS A 110 -16.41 31.36 -21.57
C LYS A 110 -16.02 32.71 -20.96
N ILE A 111 -15.05 32.75 -20.05
CA ILE A 111 -14.54 34.01 -19.47
C ILE A 111 -13.87 34.89 -20.54
N LYS A 112 -13.07 34.30 -21.44
CA LYS A 112 -12.41 35.04 -22.53
C LYS A 112 -13.39 35.59 -23.58
N LYS A 113 -14.55 34.94 -23.75
CA LYS A 113 -15.61 35.36 -24.69
C LYS A 113 -16.53 36.46 -24.15
N LEU A 114 -16.35 36.91 -22.90
CA LEU A 114 -17.16 37.99 -22.33
C LEU A 114 -16.99 39.29 -23.12
N LYS A 115 -18.11 39.97 -23.38
CA LYS A 115 -18.15 41.23 -24.15
C LYS A 115 -17.99 42.44 -23.23
N GLY A 116 -17.19 43.40 -23.66
CA GLY A 116 -16.89 44.59 -22.87
C GLY A 116 -15.73 45.39 -23.44
N ARG A 117 -15.22 46.34 -22.65
CA ARG A 117 -14.06 47.18 -23.00
C ARG A 117 -12.98 47.11 -21.93
N LYS A 118 -11.71 47.18 -22.34
CA LYS A 118 -10.56 47.22 -21.42
C LYS A 118 -10.22 48.66 -21.07
N ILE A 119 -9.99 48.92 -19.79
CA ILE A 119 -9.46 50.17 -19.27
C ILE A 119 -8.24 49.88 -18.37
N LYS A 120 -7.39 50.88 -18.18
CA LYS A 120 -6.36 50.87 -17.13
C LYS A 120 -6.87 51.72 -15.97
N TYR A 121 -6.96 51.12 -14.77
CA TYR A 121 -7.35 51.81 -13.54
C TYR A 121 -6.33 51.47 -12.45
N GLN A 122 -5.74 52.48 -11.81
CA GLN A 122 -4.70 52.32 -10.77
C GLN A 122 -3.59 51.31 -11.15
N ASN A 123 -3.06 51.44 -12.38
CA ASN A 123 -2.03 50.55 -12.95
C ASN A 123 -2.42 49.06 -13.05
N ARG A 124 -3.72 48.76 -13.09
CA ARG A 124 -4.28 47.41 -13.31
C ARG A 124 -5.20 47.39 -14.53
N THR A 125 -5.22 46.25 -15.20
CA THR A 125 -6.14 46.00 -16.32
C THR A 125 -7.52 45.65 -15.76
N VAL A 126 -8.50 46.50 -16.06
CA VAL A 126 -9.90 46.29 -15.71
C VAL A 126 -10.70 46.09 -17.00
N PHE A 127 -11.50 45.03 -17.05
CA PHE A 127 -12.41 44.72 -18.14
C PHE A 127 -13.84 45.08 -17.72
N LEU A 128 -14.37 46.15 -18.28
CA LEU A 128 -15.74 46.60 -18.05
C LEU A 128 -16.70 45.78 -18.89
N LEU A 129 -17.57 45.02 -18.21
CA LEU A 129 -18.55 44.12 -18.78
C LEU A 129 -19.87 44.86 -19.06
N LYS A 130 -20.45 44.61 -20.23
CA LYS A 130 -21.79 45.11 -20.59
C LYS A 130 -22.91 44.44 -19.79
N GLN A 131 -22.66 43.24 -19.29
CA GLN A 131 -23.58 42.46 -18.48
C GLN A 131 -23.43 42.81 -16.98
N ASP A 132 -24.53 42.77 -16.24
CA ASP A 132 -24.54 43.02 -14.79
C ASP A 132 -24.14 41.73 -14.05
N LEU A 133 -22.83 41.53 -13.89
CA LEU A 133 -22.24 40.49 -13.06
C LEU A 133 -21.56 41.11 -11.84
N ALA A 134 -21.44 40.34 -10.76
CA ALA A 134 -20.59 40.75 -9.65
C ALA A 134 -19.13 40.91 -10.11
N PRO A 135 -18.38 41.77 -9.43
CA PRO A 135 -16.93 41.81 -9.51
C PRO A 135 -16.31 40.42 -9.39
N PHE A 136 -15.36 40.12 -10.28
CA PHE A 136 -14.49 38.96 -10.13
C PHE A 136 -13.16 39.19 -10.82
N SER A 137 -12.15 38.43 -10.42
CA SER A 137 -10.82 38.52 -11.00
C SER A 137 -10.37 37.20 -11.58
N PHE A 138 -9.79 37.26 -12.77
CA PHE A 138 -9.23 36.09 -13.43
C PHE A 138 -7.85 36.39 -14.03
N TRP A 139 -6.86 35.60 -13.63
CA TRP A 139 -5.47 35.70 -14.06
C TRP A 139 -4.83 37.05 -13.71
N ASN A 140 -4.74 37.99 -14.67
CA ASN A 140 -4.18 39.32 -14.46
C ASN A 140 -5.17 40.45 -14.81
N THR A 141 -6.46 40.12 -14.86
CA THR A 141 -7.53 41.04 -15.26
C THR A 141 -8.63 41.04 -14.19
N ILE A 142 -9.06 42.24 -13.81
CA ILE A 142 -10.22 42.46 -12.95
C ILE A 142 -11.43 42.66 -13.86
N TYR A 143 -12.52 41.96 -13.63
CA TYR A 143 -13.77 42.07 -14.38
C TYR A 143 -14.82 42.75 -13.52
N LEU A 144 -15.43 43.83 -14.04
CA LEU A 144 -16.44 44.62 -13.33
C LEU A 144 -17.57 44.95 -14.31
N SER A 145 -18.82 44.95 -13.85
CA SER A 145 -19.90 45.54 -14.66
C SER A 145 -19.67 47.04 -14.84
N GLU A 146 -20.10 47.60 -15.98
CA GLU A 146 -20.10 49.05 -16.20
C GLU A 146 -20.86 49.82 -15.09
N THR A 147 -21.79 49.17 -14.38
CA THR A 147 -22.53 49.75 -13.25
C THR A 147 -21.65 50.11 -12.04
N TYR A 148 -20.47 49.50 -11.90
CA TYR A 148 -19.49 49.80 -10.84
C TYR A 148 -18.57 50.98 -11.19
N PHE A 149 -18.60 51.45 -12.43
CA PHE A 149 -17.77 52.54 -12.92
C PHE A 149 -18.59 53.83 -12.97
N LYS A 150 -18.75 54.49 -11.82
CA LYS A 150 -19.49 55.75 -11.69
C LYS A 150 -18.51 56.91 -11.55
N ASP A 151 -18.74 58.01 -12.26
CA ASP A 151 -17.90 59.22 -12.21
C ASP A 151 -16.41 58.95 -12.40
N SER A 152 -16.09 58.03 -13.32
CA SER A 152 -14.72 57.56 -13.58
C SER A 152 -14.00 56.94 -12.38
N LYS A 153 -14.74 56.49 -11.37
CA LYS A 153 -14.22 55.86 -10.15
C LYS A 153 -14.90 54.52 -9.89
N ILE A 154 -14.17 53.65 -9.22
CA ILE A 154 -14.64 52.36 -8.72
C ILE A 154 -14.58 52.45 -7.21
N GLU A 155 -15.55 51.84 -6.51
CA GLU A 155 -15.50 51.78 -5.06
C GLU A 155 -14.19 51.11 -4.60
N ASN A 156 -13.43 51.82 -3.76
CA ASN A 156 -12.07 51.42 -3.41
C ASN A 156 -12.01 50.06 -2.70
N SER A 157 -13.00 49.73 -1.88
CA SER A 157 -13.07 48.44 -1.18
C SER A 157 -13.23 47.27 -2.16
N VAL A 158 -14.09 47.42 -3.18
CA VAL A 158 -14.29 46.41 -4.23
C VAL A 158 -13.03 46.27 -5.07
N PHE A 159 -12.48 47.39 -5.56
CA PHE A 159 -11.28 47.36 -6.40
C PHE A 159 -10.10 46.73 -5.66
N LEU A 160 -9.87 47.10 -4.40
CA LEU A 160 -8.79 46.54 -3.59
C LEU A 160 -8.97 45.04 -3.33
N HIS A 161 -10.21 44.58 -3.09
CA HIS A 161 -10.50 43.15 -2.92
C HIS A 161 -10.10 42.36 -4.18
N GLU A 162 -10.61 42.79 -5.34
CA GLU A 162 -10.31 42.17 -6.63
C GLU A 162 -8.82 42.24 -7.00
N GLU A 163 -8.17 43.37 -6.71
CA GLU A 163 -6.74 43.55 -6.92
C GLU A 163 -5.91 42.51 -6.16
N ILE A 164 -6.32 42.15 -4.93
CA ILE A 164 -5.59 41.15 -4.14
C ILE A 164 -5.69 39.76 -4.78
N HIS A 165 -6.82 39.39 -5.38
CA HIS A 165 -6.92 38.12 -6.12
C HIS A 165 -5.95 38.06 -7.30
N VAL A 166 -5.81 39.16 -8.03
CA VAL A 166 -4.81 39.27 -9.12
C VAL A 166 -3.38 39.23 -8.58
N LYS A 167 -3.06 40.06 -7.58
CA LYS A 167 -1.71 40.16 -6.99
C LYS A 167 -1.23 38.83 -6.41
N GLN A 168 -2.11 38.11 -5.72
CA GLN A 168 -1.81 36.82 -5.11
C GLN A 168 -1.91 35.65 -6.10
N LYS A 169 -2.35 35.91 -7.34
CA LYS A 169 -2.58 34.89 -8.39
C LYS A 169 -3.54 33.78 -7.96
N HIS A 170 -4.59 34.11 -7.22
CA HIS A 170 -5.54 33.12 -6.69
C HIS A 170 -6.21 32.27 -7.80
N SER A 171 -6.33 32.78 -9.02
CA SER A 171 -6.85 32.00 -10.15
C SER A 171 -5.97 30.79 -10.50
N LEU A 172 -4.66 30.85 -10.27
CA LEU A 172 -3.75 29.71 -10.52
C LEU A 172 -4.04 28.57 -9.55
N ASP A 173 -4.18 28.88 -8.26
CA ASP A 173 -4.50 27.92 -7.22
C ASP A 173 -5.84 27.21 -7.48
N ILE A 174 -6.84 27.97 -7.95
CA ILE A 174 -8.16 27.42 -8.29
C ILE A 174 -8.08 26.54 -9.55
N LEU A 175 -7.35 26.98 -10.58
CA LEU A 175 -7.16 26.16 -11.79
C LEU A 175 -6.42 24.85 -11.46
N PHE A 176 -5.38 24.95 -10.62
CA PHE A 176 -4.60 23.81 -10.15
C PHE A 176 -5.47 22.77 -9.43
N VAL A 177 -6.28 23.18 -8.45
CA VAL A 177 -7.15 22.24 -7.73
C VAL A 177 -8.29 21.71 -8.62
N GLU A 178 -8.77 22.49 -9.60
CA GLU A 178 -9.75 22.02 -10.58
C GLU A 178 -9.17 20.92 -11.48
N ILE A 179 -7.93 21.07 -11.94
CA ILE A 179 -7.23 20.04 -12.73
C ILE A 179 -7.04 18.78 -11.89
N LEU A 180 -6.53 18.90 -10.65
CA LEU A 180 -6.37 17.74 -9.77
C LEU A 180 -7.71 17.07 -9.45
N LYS A 181 -8.78 17.85 -9.24
CA LYS A 181 -10.13 17.32 -9.05
C LYS A 181 -10.66 16.58 -10.29
N ALA A 182 -10.30 17.01 -11.50
CA ALA A 182 -10.67 16.29 -12.72
C ALA A 182 -9.91 14.95 -12.83
N ILE A 183 -8.63 14.93 -12.47
CA ILE A 183 -7.79 13.72 -12.51
C ILE A 183 -8.13 12.76 -11.37
N PHE A 184 -8.40 13.25 -10.16
CA PHE A 184 -8.70 12.47 -8.96
C PHE A 184 -10.16 12.63 -8.52
N TRP A 185 -11.08 12.60 -9.49
CA TRP A 185 -12.50 12.92 -9.29
C TRP A 185 -13.22 11.99 -8.31
N ILE A 186 -12.69 10.77 -8.10
CA ILE A 186 -13.19 9.78 -7.14
C ILE A 186 -12.90 10.21 -5.69
N ASN A 187 -11.86 11.02 -5.44
CA ASN A 187 -11.53 11.44 -4.08
C ASN A 187 -12.51 12.53 -3.60
N PRO A 188 -13.39 12.28 -2.61
CA PRO A 188 -14.34 13.29 -2.15
C PRO A 188 -13.66 14.46 -1.42
N PHE A 189 -12.50 14.24 -0.79
CA PHE A 189 -11.81 15.27 -0.01
C PHE A 189 -11.29 16.42 -0.87
N ILE A 190 -10.97 16.18 -2.15
CA ILE A 190 -10.46 17.22 -3.05
C ILE A 190 -11.47 18.36 -3.28
N TYR A 191 -12.78 18.03 -3.24
CA TYR A 191 -13.86 19.03 -3.33
C TYR A 191 -13.88 19.93 -2.09
N PHE A 192 -13.58 19.37 -0.92
CA PHE A 192 -13.46 20.14 0.32
C PHE A 192 -12.16 20.95 0.36
N TYR A 193 -11.04 20.46 -0.18
CA TYR A 193 -9.83 21.26 -0.39
C TYR A 193 -10.11 22.49 -1.25
N LYS A 194 -10.79 22.32 -2.40
CA LYS A 194 -11.20 23.46 -3.22
C LYS A 194 -11.99 24.48 -2.40
N LYS A 195 -12.98 24.03 -1.65
CA LYS A 195 -13.80 24.92 -0.80
C LYS A 195 -12.97 25.61 0.28
N ALA A 196 -12.02 24.91 0.89
CA ALA A 196 -11.10 25.47 1.88
C ALA A 196 -10.17 26.53 1.27
N MET A 197 -9.62 26.27 0.08
CA MET A 197 -8.74 27.20 -0.65
C MET A 197 -9.48 28.47 -1.06
N VAL A 198 -10.70 28.34 -1.62
CA VAL A 198 -11.55 29.51 -1.94
C VAL A 198 -11.79 30.35 -0.68
N ASN A 199 -12.25 29.75 0.42
CA ASN A 199 -12.47 30.49 1.66
C ASN A 199 -11.21 31.18 2.18
N ASN A 200 -10.05 30.52 2.08
CA ASN A 200 -8.79 31.11 2.51
C ASN A 200 -8.37 32.30 1.62
N HIS A 201 -8.60 32.22 0.30
CA HIS A 201 -8.38 33.35 -0.61
C HIS A 201 -9.27 34.55 -0.27
N GLU A 202 -10.55 34.32 0.00
CA GLU A 202 -11.47 35.36 0.47
C GLU A 202 -10.95 36.01 1.75
N PHE A 203 -10.47 35.21 2.72
CA PHE A 203 -9.92 35.75 3.98
C PHE A 203 -8.66 36.60 3.76
N ILE A 204 -7.79 36.23 2.81
CA ILE A 204 -6.62 37.03 2.44
C ILE A 204 -7.07 38.38 1.86
N ALA A 205 -8.02 38.36 0.94
CA ALA A 205 -8.55 39.57 0.29
C ALA A 205 -9.25 40.48 1.31
N ASP A 206 -10.17 39.93 2.11
CA ASP A 206 -10.90 40.64 3.16
C ASP A 206 -9.97 41.27 4.19
N ASN A 207 -8.97 40.52 4.68
CA ASN A 207 -8.01 41.04 5.64
C ASN A 207 -7.15 42.16 5.05
N SER A 208 -6.83 42.08 3.75
CA SER A 208 -6.09 43.13 3.04
C SER A 208 -6.92 44.41 2.91
N VAL A 209 -8.22 44.30 2.62
CA VAL A 209 -9.14 45.45 2.60
C VAL A 209 -9.25 46.09 3.98
N ILE A 210 -9.54 45.29 5.01
CA ILE A 210 -9.72 45.78 6.40
C ILE A 210 -8.43 46.41 6.95
N SER A 211 -7.26 45.89 6.56
CA SER A 211 -5.98 46.46 6.99
C SER A 211 -5.76 47.89 6.45
N LYS A 212 -6.35 48.23 5.31
CA LYS A 212 -6.29 49.58 4.72
C LYS A 212 -7.50 50.44 5.12
N ASN A 213 -8.70 49.85 5.10
CA ASN A 213 -9.97 50.50 5.43
C ASN A 213 -10.43 50.00 6.80
N LYS A 214 -10.22 50.82 7.85
CA LYS A 214 -10.50 50.41 9.25
C LYS A 214 -11.99 50.23 9.59
N ASN A 215 -12.91 50.43 8.64
CA ASN A 215 -14.35 50.28 8.87
C ASN A 215 -14.85 48.89 8.40
N ILE A 216 -14.83 47.93 9.32
CA ILE A 216 -15.29 46.55 9.07
C ILE A 216 -16.80 46.52 8.75
N LYS A 217 -17.62 47.32 9.44
CA LYS A 217 -19.09 47.31 9.28
C LYS A 217 -19.52 47.74 7.89
N SER A 218 -19.02 48.88 7.44
CA SER A 218 -19.30 49.38 6.08
C SER A 218 -18.87 48.38 5.01
N TYR A 219 -17.75 47.69 5.21
CA TYR A 219 -17.30 46.66 4.27
C TYR A 219 -18.20 45.39 4.28
N GLN A 220 -18.70 44.98 5.45
CA GLN A 220 -19.63 43.86 5.55
C GLN A 220 -20.99 44.19 4.91
N GLU A 221 -21.49 45.42 5.10
CA GLU A 221 -22.71 45.92 4.47
C GLU A 221 -22.58 45.92 2.94
N LEU A 222 -21.45 46.38 2.42
CA LEU A 222 -21.15 46.33 0.99
C LEU A 222 -21.21 44.89 0.45
N ILE A 223 -20.52 43.94 1.10
CA ILE A 223 -20.53 42.54 0.69
C ILE A 223 -21.94 41.97 0.73
N LEU A 224 -22.73 42.33 1.75
CA LEU A 224 -24.11 41.87 1.88
C LEU A 224 -24.98 42.42 0.75
N GLN A 225 -24.88 43.71 0.44
CA GLN A 225 -25.61 44.35 -0.67
C GLN A 225 -25.26 43.70 -2.01
N GLU A 226 -23.97 43.41 -2.24
CA GLU A 226 -23.48 42.74 -3.44
C GLU A 226 -24.12 41.36 -3.62
N ILE A 227 -24.17 40.56 -2.55
CA ILE A 227 -24.79 39.23 -2.55
C ILE A 227 -26.30 39.30 -2.77
N LEU A 228 -26.98 40.30 -2.20
CA LEU A 228 -28.43 40.48 -2.35
C LEU A 228 -28.80 40.89 -3.78
N LYS A 229 -28.00 41.72 -4.44
CA LYS A 229 -28.23 42.15 -5.84
C LYS A 229 -28.24 40.98 -6.83
N GLN A 230 -27.55 39.89 -6.52
CA GLN A 230 -27.47 38.70 -7.38
C GLN A 230 -28.63 37.71 -7.23
N GLN A 231 -29.59 37.96 -6.34
CA GLN A 231 -30.71 37.06 -6.07
C GLN A 231 -31.88 37.36 -7.00
N ASN A 232 -32.05 36.59 -8.07
CA ASN A 232 -33.18 36.77 -9.00
C ASN A 232 -33.80 35.45 -9.51
N LEU A 233 -33.64 34.31 -8.81
CA LEU A 233 -34.28 33.05 -9.25
C LEU A 233 -34.92 32.28 -8.07
N PRO A 234 -36.25 32.08 -8.07
CA PRO A 234 -37.02 31.51 -6.95
C PRO A 234 -36.87 29.99 -6.74
N LEU A 235 -36.24 29.26 -7.68
CA LEU A 235 -36.07 27.79 -7.61
C LEU A 235 -34.67 27.35 -7.16
N ILE A 236 -33.86 28.25 -6.59
CA ILE A 236 -32.45 27.96 -6.27
C ILE A 236 -32.18 28.23 -4.79
N HIS A 237 -31.56 27.26 -4.09
CA HIS A 237 -30.87 27.52 -2.82
C HIS A 237 -29.60 28.34 -3.09
N GLN A 238 -29.76 29.64 -3.35
CA GLN A 238 -28.67 30.51 -3.83
C GLN A 238 -27.98 31.33 -2.72
N PHE A 239 -28.28 31.03 -1.46
CA PHE A 239 -27.60 31.68 -0.35
C PHE A 239 -26.35 30.86 0.05
N ASN A 240 -25.18 31.30 -0.41
CA ASN A 240 -23.88 30.82 0.10
C ASN A 240 -23.62 31.32 1.54
N PHE A 241 -24.64 31.30 2.41
CA PHE A 241 -24.62 31.78 3.79
C PHE A 241 -23.39 31.30 4.53
N ASN A 242 -23.08 30.02 4.36
CA ASN A 242 -21.99 29.37 5.08
C ASN A 242 -20.62 29.94 4.73
N ASN A 243 -20.40 30.46 3.52
CA ASN A 243 -19.14 31.08 3.15
C ASN A 243 -19.10 32.55 3.60
N THR A 244 -20.15 33.32 3.37
CA THR A 244 -20.24 34.73 3.80
C THR A 244 -20.20 34.87 5.32
N LYS A 245 -20.91 34.00 6.05
CA LYS A 245 -20.85 33.92 7.52
C LYS A 245 -19.43 33.66 8.00
N LYS A 246 -18.68 32.77 7.35
CA LYS A 246 -17.27 32.51 7.70
C LYS A 246 -16.39 33.74 7.46
N ARG A 247 -16.58 34.44 6.34
CA ARG A 247 -15.89 35.72 6.07
C ARG A 247 -16.15 36.72 7.18
N PHE A 248 -17.41 36.98 7.53
CA PHE A 248 -17.78 37.95 8.57
C PHE A 248 -17.24 37.61 9.95
N ILE A 249 -17.32 36.34 10.36
CA ILE A 249 -16.72 35.86 11.61
C ILE A 249 -15.19 36.07 11.58
N MET A 250 -14.54 35.75 10.46
CA MET A 250 -13.09 35.87 10.36
C MET A 250 -12.60 37.33 10.37
N MET A 251 -13.33 38.24 9.74
CA MET A 251 -13.01 39.68 9.74
C MET A 251 -12.94 40.24 11.18
N THR A 252 -13.92 39.89 12.01
CA THR A 252 -14.05 40.38 13.40
C THR A 252 -13.14 39.66 14.40
N ARG A 253 -12.56 38.51 14.03
CA ARG A 253 -11.75 37.70 14.94
C ARG A 253 -10.43 38.36 15.32
N LYS A 254 -9.96 38.17 16.55
CA LYS A 254 -8.60 38.57 16.96
C LYS A 254 -7.59 37.46 16.65
N LYS A 255 -6.34 37.84 16.39
CA LYS A 255 -5.24 36.89 16.16
C LYS A 255 -4.88 36.18 17.48
N SER A 256 -4.77 34.85 17.45
CA SER A 256 -4.36 34.07 18.63
C SER A 256 -2.87 34.21 18.91
N LYS A 257 -2.50 34.18 20.20
CA LYS A 257 -1.08 34.11 20.63
C LYS A 257 -0.44 32.78 20.22
N PHE A 258 -1.21 31.69 20.18
CA PHE A 258 -0.74 30.34 19.83
C PHE A 258 -0.81 30.02 18.34
N ALA A 259 -1.13 30.98 17.48
CA ALA A 259 -1.30 30.74 16.04
C ALA A 259 -0.05 30.12 15.40
N LYS A 260 1.16 30.59 15.78
CA LYS A 260 2.42 30.04 15.26
C LYS A 260 2.62 28.59 15.69
N VAL A 261 2.37 28.26 16.97
CA VAL A 261 2.50 26.89 17.49
C VAL A 261 1.59 25.92 16.74
N LYS A 262 0.33 26.33 16.50
CA LYS A 262 -0.63 25.53 15.73
C LYS A 262 -0.20 25.32 14.27
N ASN A 263 0.49 26.28 13.67
CA ASN A 263 1.07 26.12 12.34
C ASN A 263 2.20 25.08 12.34
N TYR A 264 3.07 25.11 13.34
CA TYR A 264 4.17 24.16 13.46
C TYR A 264 3.70 22.71 13.73
N LEU A 265 2.49 22.53 14.28
CA LEU A 265 1.87 21.21 14.44
C LEU A 265 1.69 20.46 13.10
N ALA A 266 1.67 21.17 11.97
CA ALA A 266 1.60 20.54 10.66
C ALA A 266 2.79 19.62 10.37
N PHE A 267 4.02 20.06 10.67
CA PHE A 267 5.25 19.33 10.34
C PHE A 267 5.35 17.91 10.94
N PRO A 268 5.16 17.70 12.26
CA PRO A 268 5.20 16.35 12.81
C PRO A 268 4.09 15.46 12.25
N VAL A 269 2.91 16.02 11.95
CA VAL A 269 1.82 15.26 11.32
C VAL A 269 2.22 14.79 9.92
N PHE A 270 2.86 15.64 9.11
CA PHE A 270 3.41 15.22 7.81
C PHE A 270 4.45 14.11 7.96
N ALA A 271 5.37 14.21 8.93
CA ALA A 271 6.39 13.19 9.15
C ALA A 271 5.79 11.84 9.56
N VAL A 272 4.82 11.83 10.48
CA VAL A 272 4.11 10.61 10.90
C VAL A 272 3.36 10.01 9.72
N LEU A 273 2.62 10.82 8.95
CA LEU A 273 1.90 10.33 7.78
C LEU A 273 2.84 9.80 6.69
N ALA A 274 4.03 10.37 6.54
CA ALA A 274 5.03 9.86 5.61
C ALA A 274 5.43 8.42 5.97
N ILE A 275 5.74 8.16 7.24
CA ILE A 275 6.13 6.83 7.73
C ILE A 275 4.97 5.83 7.59
N VAL A 276 3.73 6.26 7.85
CA VAL A 276 2.55 5.38 7.84
C VAL A 276 2.09 5.04 6.42
N PHE A 277 2.13 6.00 5.48
CA PHE A 277 1.52 5.83 4.15
C PHE A 277 2.51 5.49 3.04
N ALA A 278 3.81 5.75 3.23
CA ALA A 278 4.83 5.34 2.27
C ALA A 278 4.87 3.83 2.07
N GLU A 279 5.28 3.41 0.89
CA GLU A 279 5.48 2.02 0.52
C GLU A 279 6.79 1.50 1.15
N LYS A 280 6.74 0.37 1.85
CA LYS A 280 7.93 -0.20 2.46
C LYS A 280 8.53 -1.21 1.49
N ILE A 281 9.79 -1.01 1.12
CA ILE A 281 10.55 -1.98 0.35
C ILE A 281 11.55 -2.62 1.31
N TYR A 282 11.54 -3.95 1.37
CA TYR A 282 12.52 -4.72 2.12
C TYR A 282 13.69 -5.00 1.20
N ALA A 283 14.86 -4.49 1.58
CA ALA A 283 16.09 -4.85 0.89
C ALA A 283 16.37 -6.32 1.16
N LYS A 284 16.17 -7.16 0.15
CA LYS A 284 16.74 -8.51 0.14
C LYS A 284 18.22 -8.35 -0.20
N GLU A 285 19.12 -8.84 0.65
CA GLU A 285 20.52 -8.94 0.25
C GLU A 285 20.58 -9.77 -1.04
N THR A 286 20.97 -9.12 -2.13
CA THR A 286 21.22 -9.78 -3.40
C THR A 286 22.46 -10.63 -3.20
N SER A 287 22.29 -11.93 -2.95
CA SER A 287 23.34 -12.89 -3.30
C SER A 287 23.52 -12.77 -4.82
N GLU A 288 24.66 -12.23 -5.24
CA GLU A 288 25.08 -12.24 -6.64
C GLU A 288 25.04 -13.70 -7.14
N ASN A 289 24.01 -14.04 -7.91
CA ASN A 289 23.97 -15.30 -8.65
C ASN A 289 24.95 -15.18 -9.83
N SER A 290 26.24 -15.30 -9.54
CA SER A 290 27.27 -15.59 -10.54
C SER A 290 27.20 -17.08 -10.92
N ASN A 291 26.09 -17.52 -11.51
CA ASN A 291 25.95 -18.88 -12.08
C ASN A 291 24.94 -18.93 -13.23
N LEU A 292 24.92 -17.90 -14.08
CA LEU A 292 24.25 -17.92 -15.38
C LEU A 292 25.20 -17.27 -16.38
N ASN A 293 26.11 -18.07 -16.97
CA ASN A 293 26.75 -17.85 -18.29
C ASN A 293 27.88 -18.87 -18.59
N ILE A 294 27.70 -20.18 -18.34
CA ILE A 294 28.67 -21.21 -18.80
C ILE A 294 28.23 -21.93 -20.09
N PHE A 295 26.99 -21.73 -20.59
CA PHE A 295 26.49 -22.46 -21.76
C PHE A 295 26.25 -21.63 -23.04
N GLN A 296 26.72 -20.39 -23.15
CA GLN A 296 26.51 -19.57 -24.36
C GLN A 296 27.73 -18.89 -24.97
N GLN A 297 28.96 -19.30 -24.64
CA GLN A 297 30.15 -18.72 -25.27
C GLN A 297 31.12 -19.78 -25.80
N LYS A 298 30.68 -20.54 -26.82
CA LYS A 298 31.59 -21.33 -27.66
C LYS A 298 31.28 -21.18 -29.15
N ASN A 299 31.03 -19.97 -29.62
CA ASN A 299 31.05 -19.64 -31.04
C ASN A 299 31.19 -18.13 -31.22
N THR A 300 32.43 -17.61 -31.12
CA THR A 300 32.93 -16.40 -31.83
C THR A 300 34.26 -15.96 -31.22
N LEU A 301 35.37 -16.63 -31.54
CA LEU A 301 36.70 -16.02 -31.45
C LEU A 301 37.62 -16.60 -32.53
N LEU A 302 37.56 -15.98 -33.71
CA LEU A 302 38.68 -15.87 -34.63
C LEU A 302 38.75 -14.39 -35.03
N LYS A 303 39.60 -13.62 -34.32
CA LYS A 303 40.62 -12.70 -34.88
C LYS A 303 41.13 -11.69 -33.83
N THR A 304 42.33 -12.00 -33.35
CA THR A 304 43.55 -11.17 -33.33
C THR A 304 43.62 -9.87 -32.49
N ASN A 305 44.38 -9.98 -31.40
CA ASN A 305 45.47 -9.14 -30.87
C ASN A 305 45.46 -7.61 -31.05
N SER A 306 45.65 -6.87 -29.95
CA SER A 306 46.97 -6.35 -29.56
C SER A 306 46.97 -5.74 -28.15
N ASN A 307 48.15 -5.78 -27.52
CA ASN A 307 48.52 -5.54 -26.13
C ASN A 307 48.40 -4.07 -25.66
N ASN A 308 48.22 -3.85 -24.34
CA ASN A 308 49.22 -3.17 -23.50
C ASN A 308 48.78 -3.01 -22.03
N GLU A 309 49.79 -2.81 -21.18
CA GLU A 309 49.95 -3.27 -19.80
C GLU A 309 49.48 -2.33 -18.66
N LYS A 310 49.16 -2.98 -17.53
CA LYS A 310 49.43 -2.66 -16.10
C LYS A 310 49.62 -1.20 -15.65
N ARG A 311 48.82 -0.79 -14.65
CA ARG A 311 49.32 -0.45 -13.29
C ARG A 311 48.17 -0.23 -12.29
N ILE A 312 48.16 -0.99 -11.19
CA ILE A 312 47.31 -0.76 -10.01
C ILE A 312 48.21 -0.37 -8.82
N LYS A 313 47.83 0.72 -8.15
CA LYS A 313 48.14 1.17 -6.78
C LYS A 313 46.97 2.07 -6.39
N ASN A 314 46.45 2.19 -5.18
CA ASN A 314 46.55 1.55 -3.87
C ASN A 314 45.48 2.30 -3.05
N GLU A 315 44.65 1.62 -2.26
CA GLU A 315 44.04 2.14 -1.01
C GLU A 315 43.27 0.98 -0.33
N LYS A 316 43.92 0.24 0.59
CA LYS A 316 43.85 0.40 2.06
C LYS A 316 42.42 0.48 2.61
N ILE A 317 41.90 -0.66 3.07
CA ILE A 317 40.92 -0.72 4.16
C ILE A 317 41.60 -1.46 5.31
N GLU A 318 41.65 -0.79 6.46
CA GLU A 318 42.23 -1.24 7.71
C GLU A 318 41.48 -2.44 8.27
N ILE A 319 42.26 -3.44 8.67
CA ILE A 319 41.80 -4.61 9.42
C ILE A 319 42.03 -4.26 10.90
N GLY A 320 40.95 -4.11 11.65
CA GLY A 320 40.96 -3.93 13.10
C GLY A 320 40.25 -5.09 13.78
N PHE A 321 41.01 -6.00 14.38
CA PHE A 321 40.54 -6.96 15.39
C PHE A 321 40.50 -6.28 16.76
N ASN A 322 39.41 -6.44 17.52
CA ASN A 322 39.41 -7.12 18.82
C ASN A 322 38.10 -6.94 19.62
N ALA A 323 37.54 -8.10 19.94
CA ALA A 323 36.92 -8.62 21.16
C ALA A 323 36.62 -7.74 22.40
N VAL A 324 35.68 -8.32 23.19
CA VAL A 324 35.27 -8.06 24.59
C VAL A 324 34.14 -7.04 24.74
N GLY A 325 32.99 -7.32 25.38
CA GLY A 325 32.50 -8.52 26.05
C GLY A 325 31.17 -8.19 26.76
N TYR A 326 30.42 -9.21 27.19
CA TYR A 326 29.68 -9.11 28.44
C TYR A 326 29.49 -10.50 29.06
N ASN A 327 29.90 -10.57 30.33
CA ASN A 327 29.87 -11.71 31.22
C ASN A 327 28.48 -11.96 31.83
N ASP A 328 28.40 -13.14 32.44
CA ASP A 328 27.55 -13.52 33.57
C ASP A 328 26.03 -13.65 33.34
N ILE A 329 25.54 -14.89 33.35
CA ILE A 329 24.69 -15.37 34.45
C ILE A 329 25.01 -16.85 34.74
N LYS A 330 25.13 -17.08 36.03
CA LYS A 330 25.44 -18.25 36.86
C LYS A 330 24.91 -19.62 36.40
N LYS A 331 25.77 -20.62 36.67
CA LYS A 331 25.42 -21.99 37.03
C LYS A 331 24.31 -22.00 38.09
N ASP A 332 23.24 -22.75 37.84
CA ASP A 332 22.55 -23.46 38.91
C ASP A 332 22.38 -24.92 38.52
N THR A 333 23.10 -25.73 39.29
CA THR A 333 22.97 -27.17 39.48
C THR A 333 21.56 -27.50 39.95
N ILE A 334 20.95 -28.56 39.42
CA ILE A 334 20.23 -29.61 40.16
C ILE A 334 20.01 -30.78 39.17
N SER A 335 20.75 -31.87 39.39
CA SER A 335 20.24 -33.22 39.09
C SER A 335 19.42 -33.69 40.29
N PRO A 336 18.42 -34.55 40.07
CA PRO A 336 18.56 -35.87 40.68
C PRO A 336 18.30 -37.00 39.68
N SER A 337 19.25 -37.92 39.73
CA SER A 337 19.14 -39.33 39.37
C SER A 337 17.90 -39.99 40.01
N LYS A 338 17.17 -40.79 39.22
CA LYS A 338 17.07 -42.23 39.53
C LYS A 338 16.56 -43.05 38.34
N ASN A 339 17.45 -43.96 37.93
CA ASN A 339 17.22 -45.30 37.41
C ASN A 339 15.75 -45.77 37.33
N ILE A 340 15.31 -46.15 36.13
CA ILE A 340 14.59 -47.41 35.93
C ILE A 340 15.16 -48.12 34.70
N ASN A 341 15.50 -49.39 34.96
CA ASN A 341 16.15 -50.36 34.11
C ASN A 341 15.63 -50.47 32.68
N ALA A 342 16.60 -50.63 31.77
CA ALA A 342 16.41 -51.36 30.54
C ALA A 342 15.78 -52.73 30.81
N LYS A 343 14.65 -53.00 30.16
CA LYS A 343 14.26 -54.35 29.80
C LYS A 343 14.18 -54.40 28.27
N VAL A 344 15.17 -55.07 27.70
CA VAL A 344 15.05 -55.76 26.42
C VAL A 344 13.85 -56.70 26.58
N ALA A 345 12.79 -56.46 25.83
CA ALA A 345 11.68 -57.40 25.70
C ALA A 345 11.81 -58.06 24.33
N GLU A 346 12.10 -59.35 24.40
CA GLU A 346 12.20 -60.28 23.29
C GLU A 346 10.99 -60.25 22.36
N VAL A 347 11.32 -60.51 21.10
CA VAL A 347 10.43 -61.01 20.06
C VAL A 347 9.53 -62.12 20.62
N LYS A 348 8.23 -61.83 20.73
CA LYS A 348 7.18 -62.86 20.74
C LYS A 348 6.50 -62.90 19.39
N THR A 349 6.96 -63.84 18.59
CA THR A 349 6.18 -64.47 17.52
C THR A 349 4.89 -65.01 18.12
N ILE A 350 3.75 -64.44 17.72
CA ILE A 350 2.45 -65.13 17.79
C ILE A 350 1.91 -65.15 16.36
N SER A 351 2.04 -66.32 15.76
CA SER A 351 1.28 -66.77 14.60
C SER A 351 0.01 -67.41 15.13
N GLU A 352 -1.16 -66.93 14.71
CA GLU A 352 -2.34 -67.68 14.22
C GLU A 352 -3.52 -66.71 14.08
N LYS A 353 -3.84 -66.34 12.83
CA LYS A 353 -4.94 -66.86 11.99
C LYS A 353 -6.30 -66.21 12.29
N GLY A 354 -6.84 -65.50 11.29
CA GLY A 354 -8.27 -65.19 11.17
C GLY A 354 -8.63 -63.72 10.98
N ASP A 355 -8.30 -63.14 9.83
CA ASP A 355 -9.28 -62.60 8.86
C ASP A 355 -8.56 -61.71 7.85
N SER A 356 -8.37 -62.29 6.66
CA SER A 356 -7.75 -61.64 5.52
C SER A 356 -8.68 -60.58 4.95
N LYS A 357 -8.65 -59.36 5.49
CA LYS A 357 -9.01 -58.16 4.73
C LYS A 357 -7.72 -57.59 4.12
N THR A 358 -7.61 -57.80 2.82
CA THR A 358 -6.53 -57.38 1.91
C THR A 358 -6.01 -55.98 2.25
N ILE A 359 -4.77 -55.87 2.71
CA ILE A 359 -4.04 -54.59 2.70
C ILE A 359 -3.63 -54.36 1.24
N GLN A 360 -4.32 -53.45 0.54
CA GLN A 360 -3.85 -52.98 -0.76
C GLN A 360 -2.84 -51.85 -0.53
N ASP A 361 -1.56 -52.13 -0.77
CA ASP A 361 -0.49 -51.13 -0.85
C ASP A 361 -0.56 -50.48 -2.25
N ILE A 362 -1.30 -49.38 -2.39
CA ILE A 362 -1.48 -48.66 -3.67
C ILE A 362 -0.60 -47.39 -3.72
N SER A 363 0.59 -47.43 -3.11
CA SER A 363 1.54 -46.30 -3.21
C SER A 363 2.24 -46.21 -4.58
N THR A 364 1.93 -47.12 -5.50
CA THR A 364 2.30 -47.03 -6.91
C THR A 364 1.06 -47.43 -7.70
N ALA A 365 0.44 -46.49 -8.42
CA ALA A 365 -0.61 -46.82 -9.36
C ALA A 365 -0.04 -47.79 -10.39
N VAL A 366 -0.44 -49.06 -10.30
CA VAL A 366 -0.28 -50.01 -11.41
C VAL A 366 -1.31 -49.60 -12.45
N GLU A 367 -0.82 -49.26 -13.64
CA GLU A 367 -1.61 -49.06 -14.84
C GLU A 367 -2.66 -50.19 -14.99
N GLY A 368 -3.93 -49.81 -15.16
CA GLY A 368 -4.98 -50.74 -15.57
C GLY A 368 -5.82 -51.35 -14.44
N LYS A 369 -6.47 -50.52 -13.62
CA LYS A 369 -7.86 -50.67 -13.11
C LYS A 369 -8.08 -49.59 -12.05
N ALA A 370 -8.49 -48.39 -12.48
CA ALA A 370 -8.99 -47.39 -11.56
C ALA A 370 -10.34 -47.85 -11.02
N ALA A 371 -10.35 -48.53 -9.88
CA ALA A 371 -11.52 -48.48 -9.01
C ALA A 371 -11.76 -47.01 -8.65
N ASN A 372 -13.02 -46.58 -8.42
CA ASN A 372 -13.33 -45.19 -8.08
C ASN A 372 -12.76 -44.85 -6.68
N LEU A 373 -11.44 -44.68 -6.60
CA LEU A 373 -10.69 -44.41 -5.38
C LEU A 373 -10.71 -42.91 -5.13
N VAL A 374 -11.41 -42.52 -4.08
CA VAL A 374 -11.28 -41.19 -3.47
C VAL A 374 -10.26 -41.34 -2.34
N PRO A 375 -9.10 -40.65 -2.38
CA PRO A 375 -8.08 -40.77 -1.33
C PRO A 375 -8.58 -40.20 0.01
N ALA A 376 -7.90 -40.56 1.10
CA ALA A 376 -8.19 -39.97 2.41
C ALA A 376 -7.83 -38.48 2.42
N GLU A 377 -8.63 -37.66 3.10
CA GLU A 377 -8.44 -36.20 3.13
C GLU A 377 -8.36 -35.68 4.57
N TYR A 378 -7.32 -34.90 4.85
CA TYR A 378 -7.14 -34.24 6.14
C TYR A 378 -8.11 -33.04 6.27
N PRO A 379 -8.67 -32.75 7.45
CA PRO A 379 -9.58 -31.61 7.62
C PRO A 379 -8.90 -30.27 7.28
N GLY A 380 -9.44 -29.56 6.29
CA GLY A 380 -8.82 -28.33 5.76
C GLY A 380 -7.81 -28.58 4.62
N GLY A 381 -7.72 -29.81 4.13
CA GLY A 381 -6.88 -30.19 3.00
C GLY A 381 -5.40 -30.37 3.36
N ASN A 382 -4.62 -30.71 2.35
CA ASN A 382 -3.19 -31.01 2.49
C ASN A 382 -2.39 -29.80 2.98
N ASP A 383 -2.80 -28.57 2.62
CA ASP A 383 -2.13 -27.33 3.01
C ASP A 383 -2.20 -27.09 4.52
N GLU A 384 -3.34 -27.36 5.14
CA GLU A 384 -3.52 -27.19 6.59
C GLU A 384 -2.70 -28.22 7.37
N LEU A 385 -2.64 -29.46 6.87
CA LEU A 385 -1.74 -30.50 7.42
C LEU A 385 -0.28 -30.06 7.35
N ARG A 386 0.16 -29.57 6.19
CA ARG A 386 1.54 -29.07 5.97
C ARG A 386 1.88 -27.91 6.89
N LYS A 387 0.96 -26.95 7.03
CA LYS A 387 1.11 -25.80 7.91
C LYS A 387 1.26 -26.21 9.37
N LYS A 388 0.43 -27.14 9.86
CA LYS A 388 0.56 -27.66 11.23
C LYS A 388 1.86 -28.40 11.48
N MET A 389 2.32 -29.19 10.51
CA MET A 389 3.60 -29.89 10.62
C MET A 389 4.77 -28.90 10.60
N GLY A 390 4.79 -27.95 9.67
CA GLY A 390 5.84 -26.94 9.55
C GLY A 390 5.94 -26.01 10.76
N TYR A 391 4.82 -25.56 11.33
CA TYR A 391 4.82 -24.70 12.52
C TYR A 391 5.47 -25.36 13.75
N ASN A 392 5.31 -26.68 13.87
CA ASN A 392 5.79 -27.42 15.03
C ASN A 392 7.14 -28.10 14.78
N PHE A 393 7.76 -27.93 13.62
CA PHE A 393 8.99 -28.59 13.24
C PHE A 393 10.21 -27.93 13.89
N ASP A 394 11.00 -28.72 14.62
CA ASP A 394 12.25 -28.30 15.25
C ASP A 394 13.46 -28.73 14.42
N SER A 395 14.08 -27.78 13.73
CA SER A 395 15.26 -28.01 12.91
C SER A 395 16.59 -27.90 13.68
N SER A 396 16.57 -27.57 14.99
CA SER A 396 17.79 -27.23 15.75
C SER A 396 18.78 -28.38 15.90
N SER A 397 18.30 -29.62 15.80
CA SER A 397 19.11 -30.84 15.96
C SER A 397 19.65 -31.41 14.64
N LEU A 398 19.27 -30.82 13.49
CA LEU A 398 19.61 -31.29 12.16
C LEU A 398 20.98 -30.80 11.72
N ASP A 399 21.74 -31.69 11.06
CA ASP A 399 23.06 -31.35 10.52
C ASP A 399 22.93 -30.59 9.19
N HIS A 400 23.61 -29.46 9.08
CA HIS A 400 23.55 -28.55 7.92
C HIS A 400 24.52 -28.94 6.79
N GLN A 401 25.13 -30.12 6.85
CA GLN A 401 26.11 -30.57 5.85
C GLN A 401 25.52 -30.78 4.45
N ASN A 402 24.26 -31.21 4.36
CA ASN A 402 23.57 -31.37 3.08
C ASN A 402 22.64 -30.18 2.83
N ASN A 403 22.79 -29.54 1.66
CA ASN A 403 21.96 -28.40 1.26
C ASN A 403 20.46 -28.74 1.24
N ILE A 404 20.09 -30.01 1.00
CA ILE A 404 18.70 -30.48 1.02
C ILE A 404 18.63 -31.82 1.74
N ILE A 405 17.77 -31.93 2.75
CA ILE A 405 17.37 -33.20 3.38
C ILE A 405 15.99 -33.57 2.86
N LYS A 406 15.78 -34.84 2.50
CA LYS A 406 14.50 -35.38 2.00
C LYS A 406 14.06 -36.59 2.82
N GLY A 407 12.75 -36.79 2.91
CA GLY A 407 12.14 -37.98 3.47
C GLY A 407 10.65 -38.06 3.14
N ASP A 408 10.07 -39.25 3.30
CA ASP A 408 8.67 -39.55 3.07
C ASP A 408 8.01 -39.93 4.41
N ILE A 409 6.90 -39.28 4.75
CA ILE A 409 6.06 -39.65 5.90
C ILE A 409 4.93 -40.56 5.40
N PHE A 410 4.68 -41.66 6.10
CA PHE A 410 3.55 -42.55 5.85
C PHE A 410 2.58 -42.51 7.03
N ILE A 411 1.29 -42.35 6.74
CA ILE A 411 0.20 -42.33 7.73
C ILE A 411 -0.85 -43.35 7.31
N ILE A 412 -1.28 -44.24 8.21
CA ILE A 412 -2.38 -45.17 7.96
C ILE A 412 -3.67 -44.54 8.48
N VAL A 413 -4.58 -44.21 7.58
CA VAL A 413 -5.94 -43.74 7.91
C VAL A 413 -6.88 -44.93 7.84
N ASP A 414 -7.62 -45.21 8.93
CA ASP A 414 -8.58 -46.31 8.96
C ASP A 414 -9.94 -45.94 8.34
N GLU A 415 -10.87 -46.90 8.30
CA GLU A 415 -12.23 -46.74 7.74
C GLU A 415 -13.07 -45.68 8.49
N ASN A 416 -12.67 -45.31 9.71
CA ASN A 416 -13.32 -44.29 10.53
C ASN A 416 -12.61 -42.93 10.46
N GLY A 417 -11.56 -42.79 9.64
CA GLY A 417 -10.79 -41.57 9.51
C GLY A 417 -9.74 -41.35 10.61
N LYS A 418 -9.45 -42.35 11.45
CA LYS A 418 -8.44 -42.22 12.49
C LYS A 418 -7.05 -42.51 11.93
N ALA A 419 -6.12 -41.57 12.15
CA ALA A 419 -4.72 -41.72 11.77
C ALA A 419 -3.96 -42.61 12.77
N SER A 420 -3.17 -43.54 12.25
CA SER A 420 -2.33 -44.48 12.99
C SER A 420 -1.11 -44.88 12.15
N GLY A 421 -0.20 -45.69 12.70
CA GLY A 421 0.93 -46.24 11.92
C GLY A 421 1.88 -45.19 11.30
N ILE A 422 2.00 -44.01 11.93
CA ILE A 422 2.81 -42.90 11.42
C ILE A 422 4.30 -43.28 11.48
N SER A 423 4.95 -43.26 10.32
CA SER A 423 6.39 -43.55 10.15
C SER A 423 7.01 -42.58 9.13
N ALA A 424 8.33 -42.45 9.14
CA ALA A 424 9.05 -41.66 8.13
C ALA A 424 10.28 -42.44 7.62
N VAL A 425 10.58 -42.28 6.34
CA VAL A 425 11.71 -42.91 5.64
C VAL A 425 12.52 -41.84 4.92
N GLY A 426 13.83 -41.80 5.12
CA GLY A 426 14.72 -40.80 4.54
C GLY A 426 16.15 -41.01 4.99
N GLU A 427 17.10 -40.33 4.33
CA GLU A 427 18.54 -40.51 4.60
C GLU A 427 19.00 -39.99 5.97
N ASN A 428 18.24 -39.06 6.56
CA ASN A 428 18.59 -38.43 7.83
C ASN A 428 17.68 -38.90 8.97
N GLU A 429 18.22 -39.67 9.91
CA GLU A 429 17.44 -40.24 11.02
C GLU A 429 16.84 -39.20 11.97
N LYS A 430 17.57 -38.10 12.22
CA LYS A 430 17.07 -37.01 13.08
C LYS A 430 15.89 -36.30 12.42
N PHE A 431 15.99 -36.06 11.11
CA PHE A 431 14.90 -35.50 10.30
C PHE A 431 13.68 -36.43 10.29
N ASN A 432 13.88 -37.73 10.11
CA ASN A 432 12.78 -38.72 10.13
C ASN A 432 12.10 -38.76 11.52
N THR A 433 12.90 -38.72 12.59
CA THR A 433 12.38 -38.72 13.97
C THR A 433 11.52 -37.48 14.23
N GLU A 434 11.99 -36.32 13.79
CA GLU A 434 11.25 -35.07 13.92
C GLU A 434 10.00 -35.04 13.04
N ALA A 435 10.10 -35.53 11.79
CA ALA A 435 8.97 -35.68 10.88
C ALA A 435 7.85 -36.56 11.47
N VAL A 436 8.20 -37.68 12.12
CA VAL A 436 7.24 -38.52 12.84
C VAL A 436 6.60 -37.79 14.02
N ARG A 437 7.38 -37.01 14.78
CA ARG A 437 6.87 -36.27 15.94
C ARG A 437 5.84 -35.22 15.52
N VAL A 438 6.14 -34.40 14.51
CA VAL A 438 5.20 -33.38 14.03
C VAL A 438 3.99 -33.97 13.34
N ALA A 439 4.15 -35.10 12.64
CA ALA A 439 3.02 -35.79 12.03
C ALA A 439 2.07 -36.38 13.09
N LYS A 440 2.59 -36.93 14.19
CA LYS A 440 1.77 -37.36 15.33
C LYS A 440 1.00 -36.19 15.94
N LEU A 441 1.68 -35.08 16.20
CA LEU A 441 1.08 -33.87 16.77
C LEU A 441 0.00 -33.27 15.84
N ALA A 442 0.25 -33.21 14.54
CA ALA A 442 -0.70 -32.69 13.57
C ALA A 442 -1.98 -33.54 13.47
N ASN A 443 -1.89 -34.82 13.83
CA ASN A 443 -2.99 -35.78 13.80
C ASN A 443 -3.63 -36.04 15.17
N GLU A 444 -3.18 -35.36 16.22
CA GLU A 444 -3.74 -35.51 17.57
C GLU A 444 -5.16 -34.93 17.60
N ASN A 445 -6.14 -35.75 18.00
CA ASN A 445 -7.56 -35.39 18.04
C ASN A 445 -8.13 -34.93 16.68
N VAL A 446 -7.58 -35.43 15.56
CA VAL A 446 -8.07 -35.14 14.21
C VAL A 446 -8.71 -36.38 13.57
N THR A 447 -9.89 -36.20 12.99
CA THR A 447 -10.59 -37.23 12.20
C THR A 447 -10.55 -36.84 10.72
N TRP A 448 -9.92 -37.68 9.91
CA TRP A 448 -9.84 -37.52 8.46
C TRP A 448 -11.14 -37.93 7.78
N THR A 449 -11.36 -37.46 6.56
CA THR A 449 -12.29 -38.13 5.65
C THR A 449 -11.60 -39.42 5.18
N PRO A 450 -12.17 -40.62 5.44
CA PRO A 450 -11.54 -41.87 5.04
C PRO A 450 -11.54 -42.01 3.52
N ALA A 451 -10.55 -42.73 2.98
CA ALA A 451 -10.53 -43.07 1.57
C ALA A 451 -11.74 -43.95 1.22
N LYS A 452 -12.26 -43.83 0.01
CA LYS A 452 -13.40 -44.63 -0.46
C LYS A 452 -13.06 -45.33 -1.76
N ILE A 453 -13.42 -46.60 -1.87
CA ILE A 453 -13.45 -47.34 -3.14
C ILE A 453 -14.91 -47.68 -3.42
N ASP A 454 -15.42 -47.24 -4.57
CA ASP A 454 -16.83 -47.43 -4.96
C ASP A 454 -17.81 -46.99 -3.86
N GLY A 455 -17.49 -45.88 -3.19
CA GLY A 455 -18.29 -45.29 -2.12
C GLY A 455 -18.14 -45.92 -0.73
N LYS A 456 -17.44 -47.07 -0.59
CA LYS A 456 -17.21 -47.74 0.69
C LYS A 456 -15.89 -47.28 1.33
N PRO A 457 -15.86 -46.94 2.63
CA PRO A 457 -14.63 -46.53 3.30
C PRO A 457 -13.64 -47.68 3.37
N VAL A 458 -12.37 -47.39 3.13
CA VAL A 458 -11.26 -48.36 3.16
C VAL A 458 -10.06 -47.79 3.91
N ARG A 459 -9.28 -48.67 4.51
CA ARG A 459 -7.99 -48.31 5.11
C ARG A 459 -7.03 -47.84 4.02
N TYR A 460 -6.36 -46.70 4.24
CA TYR A 460 -5.51 -46.05 3.24
C TYR A 460 -4.17 -45.63 3.84
N LYS A 461 -3.08 -45.94 3.12
CA LYS A 461 -1.72 -45.52 3.47
C LYS A 461 -1.40 -44.24 2.71
N TYR A 462 -1.47 -43.12 3.42
CA TYR A 462 -1.21 -41.79 2.90
C TYR A 462 0.31 -41.50 2.93
N LYS A 463 0.87 -41.04 1.81
CA LYS A 463 2.30 -40.69 1.67
C LYS A 463 2.45 -39.16 1.59
N ILE A 464 3.35 -38.59 2.37
CA ILE A 464 3.69 -37.17 2.36
C ILE A 464 5.19 -37.01 2.08
N PRO A 465 5.58 -36.58 0.88
CA PRO A 465 6.96 -36.20 0.61
C PRO A 465 7.32 -34.91 1.36
N LEU A 466 8.45 -34.91 2.06
CA LEU A 466 8.97 -33.79 2.83
C LEU A 466 10.42 -33.51 2.41
N ALA A 467 10.74 -32.24 2.19
CA ALA A 467 12.12 -31.80 2.06
C ALA A 467 12.38 -30.54 2.91
N MET A 468 13.63 -30.37 3.32
CA MET A 468 14.12 -29.19 4.01
C MET A 468 15.40 -28.74 3.36
N GLN A 469 15.47 -27.45 3.02
CA GLN A 469 16.66 -26.84 2.46
C GLN A 469 17.32 -25.96 3.51
N PHE A 470 18.62 -26.13 3.71
CA PHE A 470 19.42 -25.27 4.57
C PHE A 470 20.14 -24.23 3.72
N ALA A 471 20.28 -23.01 4.25
CA ALA A 471 21.16 -22.01 3.64
C ALA A 471 22.61 -22.51 3.73
N ALA A 472 23.34 -22.46 2.61
CA ALA A 472 24.73 -22.91 2.59
C ALA A 472 25.57 -22.05 3.54
N ASN A 473 26.20 -22.66 4.54
CA ASN A 473 27.23 -22.01 5.33
C ASN A 473 28.46 -21.80 4.44
N THR A 474 28.66 -20.58 3.93
CA THR A 474 29.93 -20.15 3.36
C THR A 474 30.98 -20.07 4.48
N LYS A 475 31.56 -21.22 4.85
CA LYS A 475 32.81 -21.23 5.61
C LYS A 475 33.92 -20.74 4.68
N THR A 476 34.33 -19.50 4.87
CA THR A 476 35.64 -19.01 4.42
C THR A 476 36.71 -19.89 5.06
N GLN A 477 37.37 -20.73 4.25
CA GLN A 477 38.64 -21.38 4.60
C GLN A 477 39.81 -20.46 4.28
#